data_AF-A0A2V7B796-F1
#
_entry.id   AF-A0A2V7B796-F1
#
_cell.length_a   1.000
_cell.length_b   1.000
_cell.length_c   1.000
_cell.angle_alpha   90.00
_cell.angle_beta   90.00
_cell.angle_gamma   90.00
#
_symmetry.space_group_name_H-M   'P 1'
#
loop_
_entity.id
_entity.type
_entity.pdbx_description
1 polymer ?
#
loop_
_entity_poly.entity_id
_entity_poly.type
_entity_poly.pdbx_seq_one_letter_code
_entity_poly.pdbx_strand_id
1 'polypeptide(L)'
;MKGRPTPTSPSRINQGKILANLRVAARKGDRTALSLALDQMRTLAHSPRYWERYLTLLSNSLARLVDLLVIKQGDRIAHQKGWKLPRPASTAGARRKKEPVKARRRPPGSAAVQPSLFDL
;
A
#
# COMPACT_ATOMS: atom_id res chain seq x y z
N MET A 1 -22.22 15.61 41.83
CA MET A 1 -22.31 15.81 40.36
C MET A 1 -20.92 16.16 39.85
N LYS A 2 -20.28 15.33 39.03
CA LYS A 2 -18.97 15.65 38.44
C LYS A 2 -18.99 15.29 36.95
N GLY A 3 -19.21 16.32 36.13
CA GLY A 3 -19.22 16.21 34.68
C GLY A 3 -17.84 15.82 34.19
N ARG A 4 -17.74 14.65 33.55
CA ARG A 4 -16.54 14.25 32.81
C ARG A 4 -16.45 15.15 31.58
N PRO A 5 -15.31 15.81 31.31
CA PRO A 5 -15.12 16.50 30.03
C PRO A 5 -15.20 15.44 28.92
N THR A 6 -16.18 15.58 28.04
CA THR A 6 -16.26 14.76 26.83
C THR A 6 -15.02 15.06 26.00
N PRO A 7 -14.23 14.04 25.60
CA PRO A 7 -13.12 14.30 24.71
C PRO A 7 -13.70 14.86 23.42
N THR A 8 -13.41 16.13 23.14
CA THR A 8 -13.63 16.75 21.83
C THR A 8 -12.93 15.86 20.82
N SER A 9 -13.72 15.04 20.12
CA SER A 9 -13.22 14.07 19.17
C SER A 9 -12.40 14.84 18.13
N PRO A 10 -11.09 14.56 17.98
CA PRO A 10 -10.28 15.27 17.00
C PRO A 10 -10.95 15.13 15.65
N SER A 11 -11.19 16.27 15.00
CA SER A 11 -11.99 16.44 13.79
C SER A 11 -11.88 15.21 12.91
N ARG A 12 -12.99 14.46 12.80
CA ARG A 12 -13.03 13.13 12.18
C ARG A 12 -12.53 13.24 10.75
N ILE A 13 -11.27 12.90 10.53
CA ILE A 13 -10.72 12.69 9.18
C ILE A 13 -11.65 11.67 8.51
N ASN A 14 -12.44 12.15 7.55
CA ASN A 14 -13.49 11.39 6.91
C ASN A 14 -12.96 10.85 5.59
N GLN A 15 -12.78 9.53 5.54
CA GLN A 15 -12.30 8.82 4.35
C GLN A 15 -13.13 9.14 3.11
N GLY A 16 -14.46 9.27 3.24
CA GLY A 16 -15.35 9.63 2.15
C GLY A 16 -15.07 11.03 1.58
N LYS A 17 -14.77 12.01 2.46
CA LYS A 17 -14.39 13.36 2.03
C LYS A 17 -13.04 13.37 1.31
N ILE A 18 -12.05 12.61 1.80
CA ILE A 18 -10.76 12.47 1.13
C ILE A 18 -10.97 11.93 -0.29
N LEU A 19 -11.72 10.83 -0.44
CA LEU A 19 -11.99 10.22 -1.74
C LEU A 19 -12.79 11.14 -2.67
N ALA A 20 -13.74 11.91 -2.14
CA ALA A 20 -14.48 12.90 -2.91
C ALA A 20 -13.55 13.99 -3.46
N ASN A 21 -12.67 14.54 -2.62
CA ASN A 21 -11.69 15.54 -3.04
C ASN A 21 -10.70 14.99 -4.07
N LEU A 22 -10.22 13.76 -3.88
CA LEU A 22 -9.36 13.08 -4.87
C LEU A 22 -10.06 12.90 -6.22
N ARG A 23 -11.34 12.53 -6.22
CA ARG A 23 -12.13 12.39 -7.46
C ARG A 23 -12.36 13.72 -8.15
N VAL A 24 -12.66 14.78 -7.40
CA VAL A 24 -12.84 16.12 -7.95
C VAL A 24 -11.52 16.63 -8.53
N ALA A 25 -10.41 16.48 -7.82
CA ALA A 25 -9.09 16.81 -8.30
C ALA A 25 -8.73 16.04 -9.59
N ALA A 26 -8.99 14.73 -9.64
CA ALA A 26 -8.69 13.91 -10.82
C ALA A 26 -9.58 14.26 -12.03
N ARG A 27 -10.86 14.59 -11.81
CA ARG A 27 -11.81 14.88 -12.90
C ARG A 27 -11.73 16.31 -13.41
N LYS A 28 -11.57 17.28 -12.51
CA LYS A 28 -11.63 18.72 -12.81
C LYS A 28 -10.26 19.41 -12.76
N GLY A 29 -9.22 18.73 -12.29
CA GLY A 29 -7.90 19.34 -12.09
C GLY A 29 -7.85 20.31 -10.91
N ASP A 30 -8.79 20.23 -9.95
CA ASP A 30 -8.85 21.13 -8.80
C ASP A 30 -7.66 20.90 -7.85
N ARG A 31 -6.72 21.86 -7.88
CA ARG A 31 -5.50 21.85 -7.08
C ARG A 31 -5.76 22.04 -5.59
N THR A 32 -6.83 22.74 -5.22
CA THR A 32 -7.17 23.00 -3.81
C THR A 32 -7.71 21.73 -3.16
N ALA A 33 -8.62 21.04 -3.84
CA ALA A 33 -9.13 19.73 -3.42
C ALA A 33 -8.00 18.70 -3.30
N LEU A 34 -7.07 18.69 -4.26
CA LEU A 34 -5.89 17.82 -4.21
C LEU A 34 -5.03 18.11 -2.99
N SER A 35 -4.69 19.38 -2.75
CA SER A 35 -3.83 19.78 -1.64
C SER A 35 -4.44 19.42 -0.29
N LEU A 36 -5.74 19.64 -0.12
CA LEU A 36 -6.46 19.29 1.10
C LEU A 36 -6.54 17.78 1.32
N ALA A 37 -6.76 16.99 0.26
CA ALA A 37 -6.72 15.54 0.34
C ALA A 37 -5.32 15.03 0.72
N LEU A 38 -4.26 15.62 0.15
CA LEU A 38 -2.87 15.28 0.46
C LEU A 38 -2.51 15.54 1.92
N ASP A 39 -2.89 16.70 2.45
CA ASP A 39 -2.63 17.04 3.85
C ASP A 39 -3.31 16.06 4.82
N GLN A 40 -4.57 15.72 4.53
CA GLN A 40 -5.31 14.71 5.30
C GLN A 40 -4.67 13.32 5.19
N MET A 41 -4.25 12.91 3.98
CA MET A 41 -3.56 11.64 3.78
C MET A 41 -2.19 11.58 4.47
N ARG A 42 -1.43 12.68 4.48
CA ARG A 42 -0.16 12.78 5.23
C ARG A 42 -0.41 12.67 6.72
N THR A 43 -1.42 13.35 7.25
CA THR A 43 -1.79 13.26 8.67
C THR A 43 -2.10 11.81 9.07
N LEU A 44 -2.83 11.07 8.22
CA LEU A 44 -3.12 9.65 8.45
C LEU A 44 -1.87 8.76 8.36
N ALA A 45 -0.96 9.05 7.42
CA ALA A 45 0.24 8.25 7.18
C ALA A 45 1.29 8.40 8.29
N HIS A 46 1.47 9.60 8.84
CA HIS A 46 2.56 9.88 9.79
C HIS A 46 2.15 9.62 11.24
N SER A 47 0.85 9.51 11.53
CA SER A 47 0.34 9.26 12.87
C SER A 47 0.05 7.77 13.07
N PRO A 48 0.76 7.08 14.00
CA PRO A 48 0.54 5.66 14.26
C PRO A 48 -0.90 5.30 14.63
N ARG A 49 -1.61 6.24 15.27
CA ARG A 49 -3.01 6.09 15.69
C ARG A 49 -3.98 5.90 14.52
N TYR A 50 -3.61 6.36 13.33
CA TYR A 50 -4.49 6.38 12.17
C TYR A 50 -4.05 5.45 11.03
N TRP A 51 -3.01 4.64 11.25
CA TRP A 51 -2.49 3.72 10.24
C TRP A 51 -3.54 2.77 9.69
N GLU A 52 -4.41 2.19 10.51
CA GLU A 52 -5.49 1.31 10.01
C GLU A 52 -6.42 2.02 9.03
N ARG A 53 -6.79 3.27 9.34
CA ARG A 53 -7.64 4.10 8.46
C ARG A 53 -6.90 4.47 7.18
N TYR A 54 -5.61 4.74 7.28
CA TYR A 54 -4.76 5.01 6.14
C TYR A 54 -4.69 3.80 5.20
N LEU A 55 -4.41 2.61 5.71
CA LEU A 55 -4.27 1.41 4.89
C LEU A 55 -5.62 0.97 4.31
N THR A 56 -6.71 1.18 5.05
CA THR A 56 -8.08 1.01 4.53
C THR A 56 -8.35 1.99 3.39
N LEU A 57 -7.91 3.24 3.50
CA LEU A 57 -8.00 4.22 2.42
C LEU A 57 -7.19 3.79 1.19
N LEU A 58 -6.02 3.17 1.37
CA LEU A 58 -5.18 2.66 0.27
C LEU A 58 -5.78 1.46 -0.48
N SER A 59 -6.87 0.85 0.01
CA SER A 59 -7.64 -0.11 -0.80
C SER A 59 -8.25 0.54 -2.05
N ASN A 60 -8.42 1.87 -2.05
CA ASN A 60 -8.84 2.62 -3.22
C ASN A 60 -7.64 2.93 -4.14
N SER A 61 -7.75 2.59 -5.43
CA SER A 61 -6.67 2.77 -6.40
C SER A 61 -6.22 4.23 -6.56
N LEU A 62 -7.12 5.21 -6.50
CA LEU A 62 -6.74 6.63 -6.59
C LEU A 62 -5.89 7.06 -5.39
N ALA A 63 -6.34 6.70 -4.18
CA ALA A 63 -5.55 6.97 -2.97
C ALA A 63 -4.21 6.24 -3.01
N ARG A 64 -4.16 5.02 -3.55
CA ARG A 64 -2.92 4.27 -3.70
C ARG A 64 -1.94 4.92 -4.68
N LEU A 65 -2.42 5.43 -5.82
CA LEU A 65 -1.57 6.18 -6.76
C LEU A 65 -0.99 7.43 -6.09
N VAL A 66 -1.81 8.17 -5.33
CA VAL A 66 -1.36 9.35 -4.59
C VAL A 66 -0.31 8.99 -3.55
N ASP A 67 -0.50 7.91 -2.80
CA ASP A 67 0.51 7.42 -1.85
C ASP A 67 1.81 7.09 -2.56
N LEU A 68 1.79 6.24 -3.60
CA LEU A 68 3.00 5.81 -4.31
C LEU A 68 3.79 6.96 -4.94
N LEU A 69 3.10 8.00 -5.41
CA LEU A 69 3.74 9.14 -6.08
C LEU A 69 4.22 10.21 -5.10
N VAL A 70 3.43 10.54 -4.07
CA VAL A 70 3.65 11.74 -3.25
C VAL A 70 4.06 11.43 -1.82
N ILE A 71 3.54 10.37 -1.21
CA ILE A 71 3.69 10.12 0.24
C ILE A 71 4.70 9.01 0.53
N LYS A 72 4.64 7.90 -0.22
CA LYS A 72 5.49 6.71 -0.15
C LYS A 72 5.53 6.07 1.24
N GLN A 73 4.43 6.17 2.00
CA GLN A 73 4.36 5.65 3.37
C GLN A 73 3.59 4.34 3.47
N GLY A 74 2.64 4.08 2.56
CA GLY A 74 1.81 2.87 2.65
C GLY A 74 2.63 1.58 2.70
N ASP A 75 3.66 1.46 1.87
CA ASP A 75 4.54 0.29 1.86
C ASP A 75 5.43 0.22 3.09
N ARG A 76 5.98 1.36 3.53
CA ARG A 76 6.85 1.41 4.72
C ARG A 76 6.10 0.94 5.96
N ILE A 77 4.87 1.42 6.16
CA ILE A 77 4.00 1.03 7.28
C ILE A 77 3.63 -0.46 7.18
N ALA A 78 3.27 -0.93 5.98
CA ALA A 78 2.94 -2.33 5.72
C ALA A 78 4.12 -3.28 6.06
N HIS A 79 5.33 -2.94 5.61
CA HIS A 79 6.54 -3.72 5.91
C HIS A 79 6.90 -3.70 7.40
N GLN A 80 6.83 -2.54 8.05
CA GLN A 80 7.19 -2.39 9.47
C GLN A 80 6.24 -3.15 10.41
N LYS A 81 4.96 -3.26 10.04
CA LYS A 81 3.94 -3.93 10.88
C LYS A 81 3.60 -5.34 10.41
N GLY A 82 4.22 -5.81 9.32
CA GLY A 82 3.87 -7.08 8.69
C GLY A 82 2.44 -7.09 8.12
N TRP A 83 1.80 -5.92 7.99
CA TRP A 83 0.44 -5.82 7.48
C TRP A 83 0.49 -5.89 5.95
N LYS A 84 -0.14 -6.91 5.37
CA LYS A 84 -0.27 -6.98 3.91
C LYS A 84 -1.32 -5.97 3.47
N LEU A 85 -0.89 -4.92 2.76
CA LEU A 85 -1.83 -4.03 2.10
C LEU A 85 -2.71 -4.87 1.17
N PRO A 86 -4.04 -4.66 1.14
CA PRO A 86 -4.89 -5.30 0.15
C PRO A 86 -4.36 -4.91 -1.23
N ARG A 87 -3.70 -5.85 -1.91
CA ARG A 87 -3.26 -5.61 -3.29
C ARG A 87 -4.55 -5.51 -4.10
N PRO A 88 -4.84 -4.37 -4.75
CA PRO A 88 -5.99 -4.29 -5.63
C PRO A 88 -5.85 -5.41 -6.66
N ALA A 89 -6.93 -6.19 -6.84
CA ALA A 89 -6.94 -7.25 -7.83
C ALA A 89 -6.50 -6.64 -9.16
N SER A 90 -5.41 -7.15 -9.73
CA SER A 90 -4.90 -6.63 -10.99
C SER A 90 -6.01 -6.78 -12.02
N THR A 91 -6.57 -5.67 -12.49
CA THR A 91 -7.32 -5.62 -13.74
C THR A 91 -6.32 -5.70 -14.90
N ALA A 92 -5.54 -6.79 -14.92
CA ALA A 92 -4.79 -7.26 -16.06
C ALA A 92 -5.42 -8.60 -16.40
N GLY A 93 -5.87 -8.73 -17.64
CA GLY A 93 -6.75 -9.79 -18.09
C GLY A 93 -6.31 -11.20 -17.70
N ALA A 94 -7.31 -12.07 -17.64
CA ALA A 94 -7.15 -13.50 -17.65
C ALA A 94 -5.99 -13.95 -18.57
N ARG A 95 -5.08 -14.76 -18.04
CA ARG A 95 -5.02 -16.17 -18.41
C ARG A 95 -3.94 -16.95 -17.66
N ARG A 96 -4.45 -18.02 -17.03
CA ARG A 96 -3.87 -19.35 -16.85
C ARG A 96 -2.85 -19.53 -15.73
N LYS A 97 -3.39 -20.08 -14.63
CA LYS A 97 -2.84 -21.28 -13.99
C LYS A 97 -2.12 -22.14 -15.04
N LYS A 98 -0.81 -22.35 -14.85
CA LYS A 98 -0.17 -23.58 -15.31
C LYS A 98 0.14 -24.38 -14.06
N GLU A 99 -0.53 -25.53 -13.98
CA GLU A 99 -0.19 -26.64 -13.10
C GLU A 99 1.28 -27.05 -13.24
N PRO A 100 1.84 -27.72 -12.22
CA PRO A 100 3.24 -28.10 -12.21
C PRO A 100 3.48 -29.22 -13.24
N VAL A 101 4.24 -28.93 -14.29
CA VAL A 101 4.72 -29.97 -15.21
C VAL A 101 5.82 -30.76 -14.49
N LYS A 102 5.45 -31.97 -14.09
CA LYS A 102 6.32 -33.05 -13.62
C LYS A 102 7.32 -33.41 -14.74
N ALA A 103 8.55 -32.94 -14.65
CA ALA A 103 9.65 -33.34 -15.53
C ALA A 103 10.67 -34.22 -14.78
N ARG A 104 10.44 -35.53 -14.90
CA ARG A 104 11.43 -36.62 -15.11
C ARG A 104 12.72 -36.63 -14.26
N ARG A 105 12.74 -37.51 -13.26
CA ARG A 105 13.96 -38.08 -12.64
C ARG A 105 14.85 -38.74 -13.70
N ARG A 106 16.16 -38.47 -13.67
CA ARG A 106 17.24 -39.40 -14.04
C ARG A 106 18.43 -39.25 -13.03
N PRO A 107 19.21 -40.31 -12.79
CA PRO A 107 19.90 -40.61 -11.52
C PRO A 107 21.36 -40.06 -11.44
N PRO A 108 22.09 -40.22 -10.32
CA PRO A 108 23.21 -39.37 -9.92
C PRO A 108 24.55 -39.82 -10.52
N GLY A 109 25.44 -38.86 -10.82
CA GLY A 109 26.78 -39.16 -11.33
C GLY A 109 27.73 -37.96 -11.27
N SER A 110 28.73 -38.09 -10.39
CA SER A 110 30.08 -37.50 -10.37
C SER A 110 30.31 -36.01 -10.66
N ALA A 111 30.72 -35.33 -9.58
CA ALA A 111 31.87 -34.43 -9.49
C ALA A 111 32.41 -33.83 -10.82
N ALA A 112 31.99 -32.60 -11.10
CA ALA A 112 32.80 -31.66 -11.86
C ALA A 112 33.14 -30.50 -10.90
N VAL A 113 34.39 -30.51 -10.46
CA VAL A 113 35.08 -29.48 -9.68
C VAL A 113 34.81 -28.11 -10.31
N GLN A 114 34.18 -27.20 -9.56
CA GLN A 114 34.17 -25.79 -9.95
C GLN A 114 35.58 -25.23 -9.73
N PRO A 115 36.26 -24.66 -10.74
CA PRO A 115 37.47 -23.90 -10.50
C PRO A 115 37.11 -22.60 -9.76
N SER A 116 37.72 -22.38 -8.61
CA SER A 116 37.57 -21.20 -7.77
C SER A 116 38.23 -19.97 -8.40
N LEU A 117 37.53 -18.83 -8.35
CA LEU A 117 37.89 -17.55 -8.96
C LEU A 117 38.92 -16.73 -8.15
N PHE A 118 39.93 -17.40 -7.59
CA PHE A 118 41.03 -16.76 -6.87
C PHE A 118 42.33 -17.51 -7.16
N ASP A 119 42.88 -17.32 -8.36
CA ASP A 119 44.27 -17.63 -8.66
C ASP A 119 45.11 -16.36 -8.41
N LEU A 120 46.16 -16.52 -7.59
CA LEU A 120 47.28 -15.61 -7.40
C LEU A 120 48.54 -16.46 -7.19
#